data_AF-A0A2R5LNP9-F1
#
_entry.id   AF-A0A2R5LNP9-F1
#
_cell.length_a   1.000
_cell.length_b   1.000
_cell.length_c   1.000
_cell.angle_alpha   90.00
_cell.angle_beta   90.00
_cell.angle_gamma   90.00
#
_symmetry.space_group_name_H-M   'P 1'
#
loop_
_entity.id
_entity.type
_entity.pdbx_description
1 polymer ?
#
loop_
_entity_poly.entity_id
_entity_poly.type
_entity_poly.pdbx_seq_one_letter_code
_entity_poly.pdbx_strand_id
1 'polypeptide(L)'
;TKKLLLTCYDKERYVVHYALLALYVRLGMKIKRVHSILSFRQDNFLRAFVHRNVALRNAASTKFERLLYKTMSNSTFGKSIQNVRRMKRYA
;
A
#
# COMPACT_ATOMS: atom_id res chain seq x y z
N THR A 1 -18.84 -13.31 -1.41
CA THR A 1 -17.89 -12.18 -1.27
C THR A 1 -17.53 -11.64 -2.64
N LYS A 2 -17.52 -10.32 -2.85
CA LYS A 2 -17.01 -9.71 -4.10
C LYS A 2 -15.50 -9.97 -4.17
N LYS A 3 -15.07 -10.78 -5.13
CA LYS A 3 -13.64 -11.07 -5.36
C LYS A 3 -13.05 -9.97 -6.24
N LEU A 4 -11.80 -9.58 -5.99
CA LEU A 4 -11.03 -8.74 -6.91
C LEU A 4 -10.70 -9.60 -8.14
N LEU A 5 -11.40 -9.36 -9.24
CA LEU A 5 -11.18 -10.06 -10.50
C LEU A 5 -10.48 -9.13 -11.49
N LEU A 6 -9.48 -9.64 -12.20
CA LEU A 6 -8.77 -8.97 -13.30
C LEU A 6 -9.62 -8.97 -14.58
N THR A 7 -10.84 -8.47 -14.48
CA THR A 7 -11.73 -8.39 -15.64
C THR A 7 -11.61 -7.02 -16.31
N CYS A 8 -11.57 -7.02 -17.64
CA CYS A 8 -11.60 -5.82 -18.48
C CYS A 8 -13.00 -5.22 -18.63
N TYR A 9 -13.97 -5.66 -17.83
CA TYR A 9 -15.30 -5.05 -17.80
C TYR A 9 -15.24 -3.61 -17.31
N ASP A 10 -16.15 -2.80 -17.85
CA ASP A 10 -16.38 -1.43 -17.39
C ASP A 10 -16.55 -1.39 -15.88
N LYS A 11 -15.80 -0.49 -15.23
CA LYS A 11 -15.84 -0.28 -13.78
C LYS A 11 -16.66 0.97 -13.49
N GLU A 12 -17.74 0.80 -12.75
CA GLU A 12 -18.58 1.91 -12.29
C GLU A 12 -18.27 2.26 -10.83
N ARG A 13 -18.20 3.57 -10.53
CA ARG A 13 -17.92 4.10 -9.18
C ARG A 13 -16.70 3.48 -8.50
N TYR A 14 -15.68 3.11 -9.28
CA TYR A 14 -14.46 2.49 -8.77
C TYR A 14 -13.52 3.54 -8.19
N VAL A 15 -13.05 3.29 -6.97
CA VAL A 15 -12.08 4.15 -6.29
C VAL A 15 -10.68 3.64 -6.61
N VAL A 16 -9.84 4.50 -7.19
CA VAL A 16 -8.48 4.17 -7.62
C VAL A 16 -7.52 5.29 -7.24
N HIS A 17 -6.28 4.93 -6.91
CA HIS A 17 -5.22 5.89 -6.65
C HIS A 17 -4.76 6.56 -7.96
N TYR A 18 -4.41 7.85 -7.92
CA TYR A 18 -4.09 8.64 -9.13
C TYR A 18 -2.94 8.04 -9.97
N ALA A 19 -1.89 7.52 -9.33
CA ALA A 19 -0.76 6.92 -10.05
C ALA A 19 -1.16 5.67 -10.84
N LEU A 20 -2.07 4.86 -10.30
CA LEU A 20 -2.59 3.67 -10.96
C LEU A 20 -3.55 4.06 -12.09
N LEU A 21 -4.37 5.09 -11.88
CA LEU A 21 -5.22 5.66 -12.92
C LEU A 21 -4.40 6.19 -14.11
N ALA A 22 -3.30 6.89 -13.84
CA ALA A 22 -2.40 7.39 -14.87
C ALA A 22 -1.80 6.24 -15.70
N LEU A 23 -1.42 5.13 -15.06
CA LEU A 23 -0.98 3.92 -15.77
C LEU A 23 -2.09 3.36 -16.66
N TYR A 24 -3.31 3.23 -16.14
CA TYR A 24 -4.43 2.69 -16.93
C TYR A 24 -4.77 3.54 -18.14
N VAL A 25 -4.74 4.87 -18.00
CA VAL A 25 -4.93 5.78 -19.14
C VAL A 25 -3.84 5.60 -20.19
N ARG A 26 -2.57 5.44 -19.78
CA ARG A 26 -1.46 5.13 -20.70
C ARG A 26 -1.64 3.79 -21.42
N LEU A 27 -2.25 2.81 -20.77
CA LEU A 27 -2.58 1.50 -21.36
C LEU A 27 -3.85 1.52 -22.23
N GLY A 28 -4.50 2.68 -22.40
CA GLY A 28 -5.66 2.86 -23.29
C GLY A 28 -7.03 2.88 -22.60
N MET A 29 -7.08 2.87 -21.26
CA MET A 29 -8.35 3.00 -20.53
C MET A 29 -8.93 4.42 -20.70
N LYS A 30 -10.19 4.50 -21.14
CA LYS A 30 -10.90 5.77 -21.32
C LYS A 30 -11.80 6.06 -20.11
N ILE A 31 -11.61 7.23 -19.50
CA ILE A 31 -12.42 7.69 -18.38
C ILE A 31 -13.72 8.29 -18.93
N LYS A 32 -14.89 7.76 -18.53
CA LYS A 32 -16.20 8.29 -18.94
C LYS A 32 -16.68 9.44 -18.03
N ARG A 33 -16.53 9.30 -16.71
CA ARG A 33 -17.00 10.27 -15.71
C ARG A 33 -16.21 10.17 -14.41
N VAL A 34 -15.93 11.30 -13.78
CA VAL A 34 -15.35 11.37 -12.43
C VAL A 34 -16.47 11.71 -11.44
N HIS A 35 -16.67 10.87 -10.42
CA HIS A 35 -17.75 11.05 -9.45
C HIS A 35 -17.32 11.77 -8.18
N SER A 36 -16.10 11.52 -7.71
CA SER A 36 -15.57 12.07 -6.46
C SER A 36 -14.05 12.09 -6.51
N ILE A 37 -13.44 13.08 -5.87
CA ILE A 37 -11.99 13.24 -5.77
C ILE A 37 -11.62 13.33 -4.30
N LEU A 38 -10.64 12.54 -3.87
CA LEU A 38 -10.01 12.66 -2.57
C LEU A 38 -8.64 13.31 -2.76
N SER A 39 -8.48 14.54 -2.29
CA SER A 39 -7.22 15.28 -2.33
C SER A 39 -6.46 15.12 -1.03
N PHE A 40 -5.15 14.91 -1.11
CA PHE A 40 -4.29 14.71 0.05
C PHE A 40 -2.85 15.09 -0.29
N ARG A 41 -2.09 15.51 0.73
CA ARG A 41 -0.65 15.75 0.61
C ARG A 41 0.09 14.45 0.91
N GLN A 42 0.94 14.02 -0.03
CA GLN A 42 1.83 12.88 0.17
C GLN A 42 3.19 13.38 0.64
N ASP A 43 3.75 12.72 1.64
CA ASP A 43 5.12 12.95 2.11
C ASP A 43 5.79 11.61 2.45
N ASN A 44 7.11 11.56 2.38
CA ASN A 44 7.92 10.36 2.57
C ASN A 44 8.41 10.21 4.02
N PHE A 45 7.51 10.41 5.00
CA PHE A 45 7.80 10.40 6.43
C PHE A 45 8.42 9.08 6.96
N LEU A 46 8.15 7.93 6.33
CA LEU A 46 8.75 6.64 6.69
C LEU A 46 10.12 6.39 6.06
N ARG A 47 10.59 7.27 5.17
CA ARG A 47 11.84 7.07 4.41
C ARG A 47 13.03 6.86 5.34
N ALA A 48 13.22 7.73 6.33
CA ALA A 48 14.34 7.64 7.26
C ALA A 48 14.34 6.32 8.06
N PHE A 49 13.15 5.89 8.52
CA PHE A 49 12.97 4.62 9.23
C PHE A 49 13.33 3.41 8.36
N VAL A 50 12.83 3.38 7.11
CA VAL A 50 13.12 2.28 6.19
C VAL A 50 14.61 2.22 5.85
N HIS A 51 15.24 3.36 5.54
CA HIS A 51 16.68 3.41 5.27
C HIS A 51 17.51 2.93 6.46
N ARG A 52 17.14 3.33 7.68
CA ARG A 52 17.79 2.84 8.90
C ARG A 52 17.69 1.32 9.03
N ASN A 53 16.52 0.74 8.85
CA ASN A 53 16.35 -0.71 8.94
C ASN A 53 17.11 -1.45 7.82
N VAL A 54 17.20 -0.89 6.62
CA VAL A 54 18.00 -1.47 5.53
C VAL A 54 19.49 -1.45 5.87
N ALA A 55 19.99 -0.32 6.38
CA ALA A 55 21.39 -0.20 6.81
C ALA A 55 21.74 -1.19 7.93
N LEU A 56 20.89 -1.27 8.96
CA LEU A 56 21.07 -2.21 10.07
C LEU A 56 20.96 -3.67 9.60
N ARG A 57 20.06 -3.98 8.65
CA ARG A 57 19.96 -5.32 8.07
C ARG A 57 21.22 -5.72 7.30
N ASN A 58 21.85 -4.78 6.61
CA ASN A 58 23.08 -5.04 5.86
C ASN A 58 24.29 -5.21 6.80
N ALA A 59 24.32 -4.49 7.93
CA ALA A 59 25.36 -4.61 8.94
C ALA A 59 25.22 -5.83 9.87
N ALA A 60 24.03 -6.41 9.94
CA ALA A 60 23.72 -7.52 10.86
C ALA A 60 24.51 -8.81 10.53
N SER A 61 25.27 -9.29 11.51
CA SER A 61 26.08 -10.51 11.39
C SER A 61 25.22 -11.77 11.55
N THR A 62 24.21 -11.73 12.43
CA THR A 62 23.38 -12.89 12.73
C THR A 62 22.15 -13.01 11.83
N LYS A 63 21.67 -14.24 11.61
CA LYS A 63 20.43 -14.50 10.87
C LYS A 63 19.21 -13.92 11.60
N PHE A 64 19.24 -13.90 12.93
CA PHE A 64 18.17 -13.36 13.77
C PHE A 64 18.01 -11.85 13.58
N GLU A 65 19.09 -11.07 13.69
CA GLU A 65 19.05 -9.61 13.51
C GLU A 65 18.57 -9.22 12.12
N ARG A 66 19.05 -9.92 11.08
CA ARG A 66 18.57 -9.70 9.71
C ARG A 66 17.07 -9.93 9.59
N LEU A 67 16.55 -10.97 10.24
CA LEU A 67 15.12 -11.27 10.27
C LEU A 67 14.36 -10.19 11.05
N LEU A 68 14.89 -9.73 12.18
CA LEU A 68 14.29 -8.67 12.99
C LEU A 68 14.10 -7.39 12.17
N TYR A 69 15.15 -6.86 11.54
CA TYR A 69 15.06 -5.61 10.75
C TYR A 69 14.13 -5.73 9.54
N LYS A 70 14.05 -6.93 8.92
CA LYS A 70 13.06 -7.22 7.88
C LYS A 70 11.63 -7.19 8.44
N THR A 71 11.41 -7.86 9.57
CA THR A 71 10.12 -7.94 10.23
C THR A 71 9.64 -6.57 10.68
N MET A 72 10.52 -5.70 11.21
CA MET A 72 10.15 -4.35 11.61
C MET A 72 9.51 -3.57 10.45
N SER A 73 10.17 -3.53 9.29
CA SER A 73 9.62 -2.86 8.10
C SER A 73 8.30 -3.49 7.62
N ASN A 74 8.23 -4.82 7.58
CA ASN A 74 7.02 -5.53 7.12
C ASN A 74 5.83 -5.35 8.07
N SER A 75 6.08 -5.41 9.38
CA SER A 75 5.07 -5.25 10.42
C SER A 75 4.52 -3.83 10.45
N THR A 76 5.38 -2.80 10.28
CA THR A 76 4.92 -1.40 10.16
C THR A 76 3.99 -1.23 8.97
N PHE A 77 4.34 -1.78 7.81
CA PHE A 77 3.45 -1.76 6.64
C PHE A 77 2.14 -2.49 6.91
N GLY A 78 2.19 -3.73 7.42
CA GLY A 78 0.99 -4.51 7.74
C GLY A 78 0.07 -3.80 8.74
N LYS A 79 0.65 -3.12 9.72
CA LYS A 79 -0.10 -2.33 10.71
C LYS A 79 -0.81 -1.13 10.07
N SER A 80 -0.19 -0.46 9.09
CA SER A 80 -0.79 0.69 8.40
C SER A 80 -2.04 0.36 7.58
N ILE A 81 -2.13 -0.86 7.05
CA ILE A 81 -3.28 -1.33 6.25
C ILE A 81 -4.28 -2.15 7.08
N GLN A 82 -4.06 -2.25 8.40
CA GLN A 82 -4.88 -3.08 9.27
C GLN A 82 -6.32 -2.53 9.35
N ASN A 83 -7.30 -3.43 9.17
CA ASN A 83 -8.71 -3.09 9.40
C ASN A 83 -9.01 -2.99 10.90
N VAL A 84 -8.93 -1.77 11.43
CA VAL A 84 -9.19 -1.45 12.84
C VAL A 84 -10.60 -1.79 13.31
N ARG A 85 -11.61 -1.72 12.42
CA ARG A 85 -13.02 -2.01 12.77
C ARG A 85 -13.22 -3.49 13.05
N ARG A 86 -12.52 -4.35 12.31
CA ARG A 86 -12.56 -5.80 12.53
C ARG A 86 -11.77 -6.20 13.79
N MET A 87 -10.63 -5.53 14.06
CA MET A 87 -9.80 -5.83 15.23
C MET A 87 -10.55 -5.64 16.56
N LYS A 88 -11.36 -4.59 16.70
CA LYS A 88 -12.14 -4.31 17.92
C LYS A 88 -13.22 -5.35 18.26
N ARG A 89 -13.57 -6.26 17.34
CA ARG A 89 -14.58 -7.31 17.59
C ARG A 89 -14.01 -8.58 18.21
N TYR A 90 -12.67 -8.68 18.26
CA TYR A 90 -11.95 -9.84 18.82
C TYR A 90 -11.14 -9.46 20.08
N ALA A 91 -11.23 -8.20 20.51
CA ALA A 91 -10.68 -7.68 21.74
C ALA A 91 -11.84 -7.39 22.68
#